data_AF-A0A6V8NT46-F1
#
_entry.id   AF-A0A6V8NT46-F1
#
_cell.length_a   1.000
_cell.length_b   1.000
_cell.length_c   1.000
_cell.angle_alpha   90.00
_cell.angle_beta   90.00
_cell.angle_gamma   90.00
#
_symmetry.space_group_name_H-M   'P 1'
#
loop_
_entity.id
_entity.type
_entity.pdbx_description
1 polymer ?
#
loop_
_entity_poly.entity_id
_entity_poly.type
_entity_poly.pdbx_seq_one_letter_code
_entity_poly.pdbx_strand_id
1 'polypeptide(L)'
;GGVSEQGKEDALGAKAAEEGKRLKEEQRYLRGLFSGGTLCAEALFLLSKKGITAWSNIHPDSKLKLVDLWKSREHCLVDLGDDVFTVGRPHPMIDPTLRIERILREAEDPETAVLLLDIVLGYGAHPDPGGVLIPSIAKAKHEVEKRGGYLSVVASVTGTDQDPQVYSLQKEKLEKAGVAILPSNAQAALYAAMVLEKGQKI
;
A
#
# COMPACT_ATOMS: atom_id res chain seq x y z
N GLY A 1 -26.85 -6.68 -15.15
CA GLY A 1 -26.16 -5.99 -16.26
C GLY A 1 -24.77 -5.64 -15.80
N GLY A 2 -23.74 -6.20 -16.40
CA GLY A 2 -22.35 -5.92 -16.02
C GLY A 2 -21.89 -4.58 -16.59
N VAL A 3 -21.24 -3.77 -15.77
CA VAL A 3 -20.50 -2.58 -16.23
C VAL A 3 -19.38 -3.07 -17.16
N SER A 4 -19.23 -2.45 -18.34
CA SER A 4 -18.14 -2.74 -19.28
C SER A 4 -16.77 -2.50 -18.62
N GLU A 5 -15.69 -3.10 -19.13
CA GLU A 5 -14.34 -2.85 -18.60
C GLU A 5 -13.98 -1.36 -18.63
N GLN A 6 -14.34 -0.67 -19.72
CA GLN A 6 -14.20 0.78 -19.83
C GLN A 6 -14.94 1.53 -18.70
N GLY A 7 -16.19 1.15 -18.42
CA GLY A 7 -16.96 1.79 -17.35
C GLY A 7 -16.40 1.52 -15.94
N LYS A 8 -15.71 0.40 -15.74
CA LYS A 8 -15.01 0.11 -14.48
C LYS A 8 -13.73 0.94 -14.34
N GLU A 9 -12.98 1.10 -15.43
CA GLU A 9 -11.80 1.97 -15.45
C GLU A 9 -12.15 3.44 -15.21
N ASP A 10 -13.22 3.93 -15.84
CA ASP A 10 -13.68 5.31 -15.65
C ASP A 10 -14.13 5.57 -14.20
N ALA A 11 -14.85 4.63 -13.60
CA ALA A 11 -15.26 4.71 -12.19
C ALA A 11 -14.06 4.68 -11.23
N LEU A 12 -13.05 3.87 -11.53
CA LEU A 12 -11.82 3.78 -10.76
C LEU A 12 -11.02 5.10 -10.85
N GLY A 13 -10.93 5.68 -12.05
CA GLY A 13 -10.30 6.98 -12.28
C GLY A 13 -11.01 8.12 -11.55
N ALA A 14 -12.35 8.14 -11.54
CA ALA A 14 -13.13 9.11 -10.78
C ALA A 14 -12.84 9.01 -9.28
N LYS A 15 -12.82 7.80 -8.72
CA LYS A 15 -12.47 7.59 -7.31
C LYS A 15 -11.03 8.01 -7.00
N ALA A 16 -10.08 7.75 -7.90
CA ALA A 16 -8.70 8.19 -7.73
C ALA A 16 -8.57 9.72 -7.75
N ALA A 17 -9.38 10.40 -8.57
CA ALA A 17 -9.43 11.86 -8.60
C ALA A 17 -9.95 12.46 -7.30
N GLU A 18 -10.95 11.85 -6.67
CA GLU A 18 -11.46 12.31 -5.36
C GLU A 18 -10.43 12.16 -4.24
N GLU A 19 -9.64 11.08 -4.24
CA GLU A 19 -8.50 10.93 -3.33
C GLU A 19 -7.42 11.98 -3.62
N GLY A 20 -7.03 12.14 -4.90
CA GLY A 20 -5.97 13.05 -5.34
C GLY A 20 -6.25 14.52 -4.99
N LYS A 21 -7.48 14.99 -5.17
CA LYS A 21 -7.88 16.38 -4.85
C LYS A 21 -7.65 16.77 -3.38
N ARG A 22 -7.63 15.78 -2.48
CA ARG A 22 -7.45 15.99 -1.03
C ARG A 22 -5.97 16.10 -0.64
N LEU A 23 -5.05 15.65 -1.50
CA LEU A 23 -3.62 15.73 -1.27
C LEU A 23 -3.13 17.18 -1.25
N LYS A 24 -2.15 17.44 -0.39
CA LYS A 24 -1.39 18.71 -0.37
C LYS A 24 -0.27 18.68 -1.40
N GLU A 25 0.28 19.85 -1.70
CA GLU A 25 1.31 20.00 -2.73
C GLU A 25 2.62 19.28 -2.34
N GLU A 26 2.93 19.24 -1.04
CA GLU A 26 4.06 18.49 -0.49
C GLU A 26 3.86 16.97 -0.53
N GLN A 27 2.61 16.48 -0.56
CA GLN A 27 2.29 15.05 -0.54
C GLN A 27 2.44 14.45 -1.95
N ARG A 28 3.68 14.04 -2.26
CA ARG A 28 4.10 13.67 -3.61
C ARG A 28 4.38 12.18 -3.78
N TYR A 29 4.66 11.48 -2.70
CA TYR A 29 5.29 10.18 -2.81
C TYR A 29 4.40 9.04 -2.34
N LEU A 30 4.67 7.87 -2.95
CA LEU A 30 4.04 6.60 -2.63
C LEU A 30 4.98 5.80 -1.75
N ARG A 31 4.43 5.21 -0.68
CA ARG A 31 5.12 4.30 0.23
C ARG A 31 4.43 2.94 0.19
N GLY A 32 5.11 1.93 -0.32
CA GLY A 32 4.61 0.56 -0.37
C GLY A 32 5.26 -0.29 0.70
N LEU A 33 4.46 -0.95 1.53
CA LEU A 33 4.95 -1.84 2.58
C LEU A 33 4.37 -3.22 2.34
N PHE A 34 5.18 -4.10 1.75
CA PHE A 34 4.76 -5.41 1.31
C PHE A 34 5.17 -6.52 2.26
N SER A 35 4.30 -7.51 2.42
CA SER A 35 4.60 -8.78 3.08
C SER A 35 4.96 -9.89 2.11
N GLY A 36 4.53 -9.81 0.84
CA GLY A 36 4.89 -10.74 -0.23
C GLY A 36 5.82 -10.10 -1.26
N GLY A 37 7.04 -10.62 -1.39
CA GLY A 37 8.04 -10.11 -2.33
C GLY A 37 7.61 -10.10 -3.80
N THR A 38 6.89 -11.14 -4.25
CA THR A 38 6.36 -11.17 -5.63
C THR A 38 5.34 -10.06 -5.88
N LEU A 39 4.50 -9.74 -4.90
CA LEU A 39 3.51 -8.66 -4.99
C LEU A 39 4.21 -7.29 -5.01
N CYS A 40 5.27 -7.14 -4.22
CA CYS A 40 6.15 -5.96 -4.24
C CYS A 40 6.81 -5.78 -5.62
N ALA A 41 7.37 -6.86 -6.19
CA ALA A 41 8.00 -6.84 -7.51
C ALA A 41 7.00 -6.53 -8.64
N GLU A 42 5.78 -7.10 -8.59
CA GLU A 42 4.71 -6.78 -9.55
C GLU A 42 4.33 -5.29 -9.48
N ALA A 43 4.17 -4.76 -8.27
CA ALA A 43 3.85 -3.34 -8.08
C ALA A 43 4.97 -2.42 -8.60
N LEU A 44 6.25 -2.74 -8.34
CA LEU A 44 7.40 -2.02 -8.89
C LEU A 44 7.36 -1.99 -10.42
N PHE A 45 7.14 -3.16 -11.03
CA PHE A 45 7.07 -3.27 -12.49
C PHE A 45 5.94 -2.41 -13.06
N LEU A 46 4.73 -2.49 -12.50
CA LEU A 46 3.58 -1.73 -13.00
C LEU A 46 3.72 -0.22 -12.81
N LEU A 47 4.27 0.22 -11.68
CA LEU A 47 4.57 1.63 -11.43
C LEU A 47 5.59 2.16 -12.44
N SER A 48 6.63 1.38 -12.77
CA SER A 48 7.60 1.76 -13.80
C SER A 48 6.96 1.96 -15.18
N LYS A 49 5.95 1.14 -15.53
CA LYS A 49 5.17 1.28 -16.77
C LYS A 49 4.29 2.53 -16.78
N LYS A 50 4.01 3.11 -15.62
CA LYS A 50 3.34 4.41 -15.47
C LYS A 50 4.32 5.58 -15.34
N GLY A 51 5.61 5.37 -15.56
CA GLY A 51 6.64 6.41 -15.45
C GLY A 51 7.01 6.77 -14.01
N ILE A 52 6.54 6.01 -13.02
CA ILE A 52 6.87 6.22 -11.60
C ILE A 52 8.12 5.38 -11.29
N THR A 53 9.22 6.08 -11.04
CA THR A 53 10.47 5.44 -10.57
C THR A 53 10.41 5.32 -9.05
N ALA A 54 10.55 4.09 -8.53
CA ALA A 54 10.48 3.83 -7.10
C ALA A 54 11.73 3.11 -6.59
N TRP A 55 12.22 3.53 -5.42
CA TRP A 55 13.28 2.87 -4.68
C TRP A 55 12.78 1.58 -4.03
N SER A 56 13.62 0.55 -3.97
CA SER A 56 13.25 -0.70 -3.26
C SER A 56 14.46 -1.50 -2.80
N ASN A 57 14.30 -2.29 -1.73
CA ASN A 57 15.29 -3.30 -1.35
C ASN A 57 15.41 -4.43 -2.40
N ILE A 58 14.32 -4.73 -3.11
CA ILE A 58 14.26 -5.76 -4.15
C ILE A 58 14.30 -5.19 -5.57
N HIS A 59 14.71 -3.92 -5.74
CA HIS A 59 14.73 -3.30 -7.07
C HIS A 59 15.67 -4.06 -8.03
N PRO A 60 15.24 -4.39 -9.27
CA PRO A 60 16.08 -5.12 -10.22
C PRO A 60 17.27 -4.30 -10.73
N ASP A 61 17.09 -2.98 -10.92
CA ASP A 61 18.21 -2.06 -11.15
C ASP A 61 18.89 -1.70 -9.82
N SER A 62 20.16 -2.08 -9.69
CA SER A 62 21.03 -1.76 -8.55
C SER A 62 21.12 -0.27 -8.19
N LYS A 63 20.95 0.64 -9.16
CA LYS A 63 21.02 2.10 -8.94
C LYS A 63 19.81 2.66 -8.19
N LEU A 64 18.71 1.90 -8.18
CA LEU A 64 17.46 2.24 -7.52
C LEU A 64 17.22 1.38 -6.26
N LYS A 65 18.27 0.69 -5.80
CA LYS A 65 18.23 0.01 -4.51
C LYS A 65 18.31 1.00 -3.36
N LEU A 66 17.54 0.75 -2.31
CA LEU A 66 17.63 1.51 -1.06
C LEU A 66 19.01 1.36 -0.43
N VAL A 67 19.61 2.48 -0.04
CA VAL A 67 20.88 2.49 0.73
C VAL A 67 20.62 2.19 2.20
N ASP A 68 19.60 2.83 2.78
CA ASP A 68 19.10 2.54 4.13
C ASP A 68 17.72 1.90 4.01
N LEU A 69 17.62 0.61 4.33
CA LEU A 69 16.38 -0.16 4.21
C LEU A 69 15.29 0.31 5.20
N TRP A 70 15.69 1.03 6.25
CA TRP A 70 14.80 1.50 7.31
C TRP A 70 14.22 2.89 7.05
N LYS A 71 14.66 3.55 5.96
CA LYS A 71 14.22 4.88 5.55
C LYS A 71 13.74 4.85 4.11
N SER A 72 12.51 5.31 3.91
CA SER A 72 11.95 5.45 2.58
C SER A 72 12.54 6.69 1.88
N ARG A 73 12.64 6.62 0.55
CA ARG A 73 13.13 7.72 -0.30
C ARG A 73 12.21 7.87 -1.49
N GLU A 74 11.70 9.09 -1.74
CA GLU A 74 10.82 9.41 -2.89
C GLU A 74 9.73 8.34 -3.05
N HIS A 75 9.28 7.95 -4.24
CA HIS A 75 8.46 6.73 -4.33
C HIS A 75 9.28 5.53 -3.87
N CYS A 76 8.73 4.71 -2.98
CA CYS A 76 9.47 3.61 -2.39
C CYS A 76 8.55 2.43 -2.10
N LEU A 77 8.94 1.22 -2.56
CA LEU A 77 8.27 -0.03 -2.20
C LEU A 77 9.26 -0.91 -1.44
N VAL A 78 8.90 -1.38 -0.25
CA VAL A 78 9.74 -2.23 0.58
C VAL A 78 9.08 -3.60 0.70
N ASP A 79 9.81 -4.64 0.33
CA ASP A 79 9.48 -6.01 0.72
C ASP A 79 10.01 -6.26 2.13
N LEU A 80 9.11 -6.25 3.11
CA LEU A 80 9.43 -6.51 4.51
C LEU A 80 9.62 -8.01 4.81
N GLY A 81 9.32 -8.88 3.83
CA GLY A 81 9.54 -10.33 3.92
C GLY A 81 10.96 -10.75 3.58
N ASP A 82 11.75 -9.85 2.97
CA ASP A 82 13.15 -10.07 2.64
C ASP A 82 13.98 -10.44 3.89
N ASP A 83 14.96 -11.33 3.70
CA ASP A 83 15.77 -11.91 4.78
C ASP A 83 16.37 -10.85 5.71
N VAL A 84 16.75 -9.68 5.19
CA VAL A 84 17.36 -8.60 5.98
C VAL A 84 16.41 -8.08 7.07
N PHE A 85 15.09 -8.18 6.87
CA PHE A 85 14.07 -7.74 7.84
C PHE A 85 13.63 -8.85 8.79
N THR A 86 13.92 -10.11 8.47
CA THR A 86 13.44 -11.28 9.22
C THR A 86 14.54 -11.96 10.05
N VAL A 87 15.76 -11.44 10.05
CA VAL A 87 16.81 -11.89 10.98
C VAL A 87 16.38 -11.72 12.43
N GLY A 88 16.17 -12.83 13.14
CA GLY A 88 15.75 -12.84 14.54
C GLY A 88 14.31 -12.39 14.79
N ARG A 89 13.48 -12.32 13.75
CA ARG A 89 12.07 -11.90 13.81
C ARG A 89 11.19 -12.79 12.94
N PRO A 90 9.92 -13.05 13.31
CA PRO A 90 9.01 -13.75 12.40
C PRO A 90 8.76 -12.95 11.12
N HIS A 91 8.48 -13.64 10.02
CA HIS A 91 8.11 -13.03 8.74
C HIS A 91 6.87 -12.12 8.91
N PRO A 92 6.76 -10.99 8.19
CA PRO A 92 5.66 -10.01 8.35
C PRO A 92 4.26 -10.54 8.07
N MET A 93 4.15 -11.67 7.35
CA MET A 93 2.87 -12.38 7.20
C MET A 93 2.39 -13.02 8.50
N ILE A 94 3.32 -13.43 9.38
CA ILE A 94 3.05 -14.09 10.66
C ILE A 94 2.92 -13.03 11.76
N ASP A 95 3.90 -12.13 11.86
CA ASP A 95 3.98 -11.09 12.87
C ASP A 95 4.00 -9.70 12.21
N PRO A 96 2.93 -8.89 12.38
CA PRO A 96 2.80 -7.61 11.71
C PRO A 96 3.54 -6.45 12.41
N THR A 97 4.30 -6.70 13.48
CA THR A 97 4.90 -5.65 14.33
C THR A 97 5.73 -4.66 13.52
N LEU A 98 6.67 -5.16 12.71
CA LEU A 98 7.50 -4.30 11.87
C LEU A 98 6.66 -3.48 10.87
N ARG A 99 5.60 -4.10 10.34
CA ARG A 99 4.72 -3.44 9.37
C ARG A 99 3.92 -2.32 10.04
N ILE A 100 3.42 -2.53 11.25
CA ILE A 100 2.73 -1.52 12.07
C ILE A 100 3.68 -0.35 12.37
N GLU A 101 4.89 -0.62 12.83
CA GLU A 101 5.91 0.41 13.09
C GLU A 101 6.19 1.24 11.83
N ARG A 102 6.33 0.56 10.69
CA ARG A 102 6.64 1.23 9.43
C ARG A 102 5.47 2.05 8.90
N ILE A 103 4.22 1.58 9.02
CA ILE A 103 3.02 2.37 8.68
C ILE A 103 3.01 3.72 9.42
N LEU A 104 3.29 3.69 10.73
CA LEU A 104 3.32 4.89 11.54
C LEU A 104 4.47 5.82 11.13
N ARG A 105 5.67 5.27 10.87
CA ARG A 105 6.82 6.05 10.40
C ARG A 105 6.57 6.72 9.05
N GLU A 106 5.98 6.01 8.08
CA GLU A 106 5.66 6.60 6.78
C GLU A 106 4.63 7.74 6.91
N ALA A 107 3.75 7.65 7.90
CA ALA A 107 2.80 8.70 8.20
C ALA A 107 3.43 9.91 8.91
N GLU A 108 4.65 9.83 9.46
CA GLU A 108 5.37 10.98 10.01
C GLU A 108 5.97 11.87 8.91
N ASP A 109 6.27 11.29 7.74
CA ASP A 109 6.79 12.01 6.59
C ASP A 109 5.68 12.87 5.94
N PRO A 110 5.82 14.22 5.92
CA PRO A 110 4.83 15.10 5.30
C PRO A 110 4.71 14.91 3.78
N GLU A 111 5.72 14.30 3.13
CA GLU A 111 5.70 14.09 1.68
C GLU A 111 4.94 12.81 1.27
N THR A 112 4.53 11.97 2.23
CA THR A 112 3.76 10.75 1.96
C THR A 112 2.33 11.10 1.54
N ALA A 113 1.98 10.70 0.32
CA ALA A 113 0.66 10.88 -0.28
C ALA A 113 -0.17 9.60 -0.25
N VAL A 114 0.45 8.49 -0.65
CA VAL A 114 -0.20 7.18 -0.77
C VAL A 114 0.58 6.13 0.01
N LEU A 115 -0.13 5.36 0.83
CA LEU A 115 0.37 4.14 1.46
C LEU A 115 -0.24 2.92 0.76
N LEU A 116 0.60 2.08 0.15
CA LEU A 116 0.21 0.87 -0.59
C LEU A 116 0.55 -0.40 0.21
N LEU A 117 -0.43 -1.27 0.41
CA LEU A 117 -0.30 -2.48 1.24
C LEU A 117 -0.85 -3.72 0.51
N ASP A 118 -0.24 -4.89 0.73
CA ASP A 118 -0.80 -6.22 0.41
C ASP A 118 -1.32 -6.92 1.68
N ILE A 119 -2.48 -7.54 1.64
CA ILE A 119 -2.99 -8.37 2.74
C ILE A 119 -3.02 -9.81 2.26
N VAL A 120 -2.06 -10.63 2.69
CA VAL A 120 -1.96 -12.03 2.28
C VAL A 120 -2.61 -12.93 3.34
N LEU A 121 -3.53 -13.77 2.89
CA LEU A 121 -4.26 -14.73 3.74
C LEU A 121 -3.69 -16.15 3.57
N GLY A 122 -4.29 -17.10 4.29
CA GLY A 122 -3.98 -18.52 4.18
C GLY A 122 -3.29 -19.08 5.41
N TYR A 123 -2.95 -20.36 5.33
CA TYR A 123 -2.29 -21.07 6.43
C TYR A 123 -0.91 -20.47 6.72
N GLY A 124 -0.61 -20.30 8.01
CA GLY A 124 0.64 -19.69 8.47
C GLY A 124 0.67 -18.16 8.43
N ALA A 125 -0.33 -17.49 7.86
CA ALA A 125 -0.48 -16.04 8.05
C ALA A 125 -1.09 -15.72 9.42
N HIS A 126 -0.98 -14.46 9.84
CA HIS A 126 -1.64 -13.94 11.04
C HIS A 126 -3.14 -14.34 11.04
N PRO A 127 -3.77 -14.63 12.20
CA PRO A 127 -5.19 -15.00 12.25
C PRO A 127 -6.12 -13.88 11.77
N ASP A 128 -5.67 -12.64 11.86
CA ASP A 128 -6.39 -11.47 11.37
C ASP A 128 -5.44 -10.41 10.75
N PRO A 129 -4.93 -10.60 9.52
CA PRO A 129 -3.86 -9.78 8.96
C PRO A 129 -4.34 -8.39 8.56
N GLY A 130 -5.58 -8.24 8.09
CA GLY A 130 -6.16 -6.92 7.83
C GLY A 130 -6.54 -6.20 9.13
N GLY A 131 -7.20 -6.90 10.05
CA GLY A 131 -7.71 -6.30 11.28
C GLY A 131 -6.61 -5.78 12.21
N VAL A 132 -5.50 -6.52 12.32
CA VAL A 132 -4.36 -6.10 13.16
C VAL A 132 -3.69 -4.81 12.67
N LEU A 133 -3.78 -4.49 11.37
CA LEU A 133 -3.22 -3.24 10.82
C LEU A 133 -4.14 -2.04 10.98
N ILE A 134 -5.46 -2.24 11.12
CA ILE A 134 -6.46 -1.15 11.17
C ILE A 134 -6.12 -0.07 12.21
N PRO A 135 -5.76 -0.40 13.48
CA PRO A 135 -5.44 0.63 14.46
C PRO A 135 -4.28 1.53 14.03
N SER A 136 -3.24 0.94 13.41
CA SER A 136 -2.08 1.68 12.91
C SER A 136 -2.42 2.55 11.70
N ILE A 137 -3.28 2.06 10.81
CA ILE A 137 -3.80 2.82 9.66
C ILE A 137 -4.65 4.00 10.13
N ALA A 138 -5.54 3.80 11.09
CA ALA A 138 -6.38 4.85 11.65
C ALA A 138 -5.52 5.94 12.32
N LYS A 139 -4.51 5.52 13.11
CA LYS A 139 -3.56 6.44 13.74
C LYS A 139 -2.75 7.21 12.69
N ALA A 140 -2.20 6.53 11.69
CA ALA A 140 -1.46 7.15 10.60
C ALA A 140 -2.29 8.23 9.88
N LYS A 141 -3.52 7.90 9.50
CA LYS A 141 -4.46 8.87 8.89
C LYS A 141 -4.74 10.06 9.81
N HIS A 142 -4.96 9.80 11.10
CA HIS A 142 -5.23 10.85 12.08
C HIS A 142 -4.05 11.81 12.24
N GLU A 143 -2.81 11.31 12.35
CA GLU A 143 -1.63 12.18 12.47
C GLU A 143 -1.38 12.99 11.19
N VAL A 144 -1.68 12.44 10.01
CA VAL A 144 -1.62 13.17 8.74
C VAL A 144 -2.70 14.26 8.68
N GLU A 145 -3.93 13.95 9.08
CA GLU A 145 -5.03 14.92 9.13
C GLU A 145 -4.76 16.04 10.14
N LYS A 146 -4.19 15.72 11.31
CA LYS A 146 -3.86 16.69 12.37
C LYS A 146 -2.86 17.74 11.90
N ARG A 147 -1.94 17.40 10.99
CA ARG A 147 -1.04 18.37 10.33
C ARG A 147 -1.64 19.02 9.08
N GLY A 148 -2.91 18.76 8.79
CA GLY A 148 -3.65 19.33 7.67
C GLY A 148 -3.50 18.59 6.34
N GLY A 149 -2.83 17.42 6.31
CA GLY A 149 -2.65 16.61 5.11
C GLY A 149 -3.77 15.59 4.88
N TYR A 150 -3.60 14.76 3.85
CA TYR A 150 -4.48 13.62 3.58
C TYR A 150 -3.69 12.36 3.21
N LEU A 151 -3.92 11.24 3.90
CA LEU A 151 -3.26 9.97 3.57
C LEU A 151 -4.22 9.03 2.84
N SER A 152 -3.98 8.80 1.55
CA SER A 152 -4.67 7.75 0.79
C SER A 152 -4.04 6.40 1.14
N VAL A 153 -4.84 5.49 1.66
CA VAL A 153 -4.38 4.13 2.00
C VAL A 153 -5.06 3.15 1.05
N VAL A 154 -4.24 2.42 0.30
CA VAL A 154 -4.64 1.55 -0.80
C VAL A 154 -4.15 0.14 -0.49
N ALA A 155 -5.00 -0.87 -0.69
CA ALA A 155 -4.55 -2.25 -0.53
C ALA A 155 -5.27 -3.22 -1.47
N SER A 156 -4.68 -4.41 -1.62
CA SER A 156 -5.35 -5.60 -2.16
C SER A 156 -5.30 -6.74 -1.15
N VAL A 157 -6.32 -7.58 -1.14
CA VAL A 157 -6.35 -8.80 -0.34
C VAL A 157 -6.09 -10.01 -1.25
N THR A 158 -5.07 -10.80 -0.95
CA THR A 158 -4.72 -12.02 -1.69
C THR A 158 -5.10 -13.23 -0.84
N GLY A 159 -6.15 -13.92 -1.27
CA GLY A 159 -6.72 -15.07 -0.56
C GLY A 159 -8.17 -15.30 -0.99
N THR A 160 -8.87 -16.16 -0.26
CA THR A 160 -10.23 -16.60 -0.57
C THR A 160 -11.13 -16.60 0.66
N ASP A 161 -12.44 -16.76 0.48
CA ASP A 161 -13.38 -16.97 1.58
C ASP A 161 -13.23 -18.34 2.26
N GLN A 162 -12.43 -19.26 1.69
CA GLN A 162 -12.13 -20.55 2.30
C GLN A 162 -10.88 -20.52 3.18
N ASP A 163 -10.11 -19.42 3.15
CA ASP A 163 -8.97 -19.25 4.05
C ASP A 163 -9.46 -19.00 5.50
N PRO A 164 -8.69 -19.39 6.53
CA PRO A 164 -9.08 -19.21 7.93
C PRO A 164 -9.47 -17.78 8.30
N GLN A 165 -8.88 -16.79 7.63
CA GLN A 165 -9.10 -15.36 7.87
C GLN A 165 -10.35 -14.80 7.18
N VAL A 166 -10.90 -15.53 6.20
CA VAL A 166 -12.04 -15.19 5.33
C VAL A 166 -11.88 -13.87 4.56
N TYR A 167 -11.62 -13.97 3.25
CA TYR A 167 -11.41 -12.82 2.36
C TYR A 167 -12.45 -11.70 2.52
N SER A 168 -13.74 -12.02 2.47
CA SER A 168 -14.83 -11.04 2.53
C SER A 168 -14.83 -10.25 3.84
N LEU A 169 -14.57 -10.93 4.97
CA LEU A 169 -14.47 -10.28 6.28
C LEU A 169 -13.25 -9.37 6.36
N GLN A 170 -12.11 -9.79 5.80
CA GLN A 170 -10.89 -8.97 5.70
C GLN A 170 -11.10 -7.72 4.87
N LYS A 171 -11.72 -7.86 3.70
CA LYS A 171 -12.07 -6.76 2.81
C LYS A 171 -13.01 -5.77 3.49
N GLU A 172 -14.12 -6.25 4.07
CA GLU A 172 -15.15 -5.40 4.66
C GLU A 172 -14.60 -4.50 5.79
N LYS A 173 -13.80 -5.06 6.71
CA LYS A 173 -13.25 -4.27 7.81
C LYS A 173 -12.25 -3.22 7.36
N LEU A 174 -11.43 -3.52 6.35
CA LEU A 174 -10.47 -2.57 5.80
C LEU A 174 -11.20 -1.44 5.06
N GLU A 175 -12.24 -1.76 4.29
CA GLU A 175 -13.09 -0.75 3.65
C GLU A 175 -13.77 0.16 4.68
N LYS A 176 -14.29 -0.41 5.78
CA LYS A 176 -14.85 0.36 6.92
C LYS A 176 -13.81 1.25 7.61
N ALA A 177 -12.54 0.86 7.61
CA ALA A 177 -11.42 1.69 8.07
C ALA A 177 -10.98 2.76 7.04
N GLY A 178 -11.71 2.88 5.91
CA GLY A 178 -11.44 3.83 4.84
C GLY A 178 -10.26 3.44 3.96
N VAL A 179 -9.84 2.17 3.95
CA VAL A 179 -8.83 1.68 3.00
C VAL A 179 -9.50 1.46 1.65
N ALA A 180 -8.89 1.96 0.57
CA ALA A 180 -9.31 1.63 -0.77
C ALA A 180 -8.86 0.20 -1.10
N ILE A 181 -9.78 -0.78 -1.01
CA ILE A 181 -9.51 -2.17 -1.38
C ILE A 181 -9.78 -2.39 -2.87
N LEU A 182 -8.75 -2.87 -3.58
CA LEU A 182 -8.83 -3.21 -4.99
C LEU A 182 -8.83 -4.74 -5.19
N PRO A 183 -9.45 -5.23 -6.27
CA PRO A 183 -9.58 -6.68 -6.50
C PRO A 183 -8.26 -7.42 -6.72
N SER A 184 -7.17 -6.74 -7.06
CA SER A 184 -5.85 -7.33 -7.24
C SER A 184 -4.72 -6.38 -6.88
N ASN A 185 -3.54 -6.92 -6.61
CA ASN A 185 -2.33 -6.14 -6.36
C ASN A 185 -1.98 -5.22 -7.54
N ALA A 186 -2.11 -5.74 -8.77
CA ALA A 186 -1.97 -4.95 -9.98
C ALA A 186 -2.92 -3.74 -10.02
N GLN A 187 -4.20 -3.95 -9.72
CA GLN A 187 -5.17 -2.84 -9.68
C GLN A 187 -4.90 -1.87 -8.54
N ALA A 188 -4.44 -2.35 -7.37
CA ALA A 188 -4.03 -1.49 -6.26
C ALA A 188 -2.84 -0.58 -6.64
N ALA A 189 -1.81 -1.13 -7.27
CA ALA A 189 -0.64 -0.37 -7.73
C ALA A 189 -1.03 0.67 -8.80
N LEU A 190 -1.85 0.28 -9.78
CA LEU A 190 -2.34 1.20 -10.82
C LEU A 190 -3.24 2.30 -10.25
N TYR A 191 -4.12 1.97 -9.31
CA TYR A 191 -4.95 2.95 -8.62
C TYR A 191 -4.09 3.95 -7.83
N ALA A 192 -3.08 3.47 -7.10
CA ALA A 192 -2.15 4.33 -6.37
C ALA A 192 -1.41 5.30 -7.31
N ALA A 193 -1.00 4.85 -8.50
CA ALA A 193 -0.43 5.72 -9.52
C ALA A 193 -1.42 6.80 -10.00
N MET A 194 -2.69 6.44 -10.23
CA MET A 194 -3.73 7.40 -10.61
C MET A 194 -3.97 8.44 -9.52
N VAL A 195 -3.99 8.03 -8.24
CA VAL A 195 -4.15 8.98 -7.12
C VAL A 195 -3.03 10.02 -7.12
N LEU A 196 -1.77 9.59 -7.31
CA LEU A 196 -0.62 10.50 -7.41
C LEU A 196 -0.77 11.45 -8.60
N GLU A 197 -1.08 10.93 -9.78
CA GLU A 197 -1.26 11.74 -11.00
C GLU A 197 -2.34 12.80 -10.82
N LYS A 198 -3.47 12.46 -10.18
CA LYS A 198 -4.56 13.42 -9.94
C LYS A 198 -4.32 14.36 -8.75
N GLY A 199 -3.34 14.05 -7.89
CA GLY A 199 -2.93 14.89 -6.76
C GLY A 199 -1.86 15.90 -7.10
N GLN A 200 -1.08 15.68 -8.15
CA GLN A 200 -0.12 16.65 -8.66
C GLN A 200 -0.86 17.86 -9.24
N LYS A 201 -0.74 19.01 -8.57
CA LYS A 201 -1.23 20.30 -9.07
C LYS A 201 -0.15 20.86 -9.99
N ILE A 202 -0.53 21.12 -11.25
CA ILE A 202 0.33 21.77 -12.27
C ILE A 202 0.61 23.21 -11.85
#